data_AF-A0A1H2VYI0-F1
#
_entry.id   AF-A0A1H2VYI0-F1
#
_cell.length_a   1.000
_cell.length_b   1.000
_cell.length_c   1.000
_cell.angle_alpha   90.00
_cell.angle_beta   90.00
_cell.angle_gamma   90.00
#
_symmetry.space_group_name_H-M   'P 1'
#
loop_
_entity.id
_entity.type
_entity.pdbx_description
1 polymer ?
#
loop_
_entity_poly.entity_id
_entity_poly.type
_entity_poly.pdbx_seq_one_letter_code
_entity_poly.pdbx_strand_id
1 'polypeptide(L)'
;MNIVEEMITKGVSIRYELGVESLKDEEYRIECIHRAHTILCSIFNPEDDVTFIHRTFHDVKDKPTDKIRLKRFFRTQIKQLRSYTTSHWYEEPDDQMYIRQWAVDVKMKDIRIAYVIECIYNSDFARKPTSDGQIYLYNKRNGILFHMYDDRGCDVCSLDQNVLLPLYHLHRKWILDYDRYDIDQLFNEGLTGITETKEERELRQKLNDQKVTDSKMDLNIDNTSNVSHHFEIPTAHATKFAEEVSLTGFTVRQISEENKRTKFEVSKVEMITLIDYQTHLMSMYGKKYGAYTGWSYQQMKR
;
A
#
# COMPACT_ATOMS: atom_id res chain seq x y z
N MET A 1 -3.08 -10.96 -24.97
CA MET A 1 -3.57 -10.89 -23.58
C MET A 1 -3.10 -9.59 -22.97
N ASN A 2 -3.94 -8.92 -22.20
CA ASN A 2 -3.64 -7.65 -21.56
C ASN A 2 -2.75 -7.88 -20.34
N ILE A 3 -1.48 -7.47 -20.39
CA ILE A 3 -0.50 -7.77 -19.32
C ILE A 3 -0.93 -7.28 -17.95
N VAL A 4 -1.62 -6.12 -17.87
CA VAL A 4 -2.11 -5.58 -16.60
C VAL A 4 -3.20 -6.49 -16.03
N GLU A 5 -4.07 -7.02 -16.87
CA GLU A 5 -5.11 -7.95 -16.46
C GLU A 5 -4.58 -9.30 -16.01
N GLU A 6 -3.65 -9.85 -16.77
CA GLU A 6 -2.98 -11.08 -16.38
C GLU A 6 -2.28 -10.94 -15.02
N MET A 7 -1.53 -9.85 -14.82
CA MET A 7 -0.82 -9.59 -13.57
C MET A 7 -1.78 -9.42 -12.40
N ILE A 8 -2.83 -8.59 -12.53
CA ILE A 8 -3.78 -8.34 -11.43
C ILE A 8 -4.58 -9.60 -11.07
N THR A 9 -4.95 -10.43 -12.04
CA THR A 9 -5.83 -11.59 -11.80
C THR A 9 -5.08 -12.86 -11.39
N LYS A 10 -3.83 -13.03 -11.81
CA LYS A 10 -3.05 -14.26 -11.58
C LYS A 10 -1.76 -14.04 -10.82
N GLY A 11 -1.30 -12.80 -10.72
CA GLY A 11 -0.07 -12.45 -10.04
C GLY A 11 -0.27 -12.31 -8.54
N VAL A 12 0.86 -12.26 -7.85
CA VAL A 12 0.93 -11.87 -6.44
C VAL A 12 1.35 -10.42 -6.36
N SER A 13 0.90 -9.70 -5.33
CA SER A 13 1.21 -8.28 -5.16
C SER A 13 1.71 -7.98 -3.75
N ILE A 14 2.58 -6.97 -3.68
CA ILE A 14 2.88 -6.25 -2.45
C ILE A 14 2.28 -4.86 -2.61
N ARG A 15 1.37 -4.51 -1.70
CA ARG A 15 0.87 -3.15 -1.58
C ARG A 15 1.74 -2.37 -0.60
N TYR A 16 2.20 -1.21 -1.03
CA TYR A 16 2.99 -0.31 -0.22
C TYR A 16 2.20 0.95 0.15
N GLU A 17 2.32 1.35 1.40
CA GLU A 17 1.82 2.60 1.98
C GLU A 17 2.78 3.75 1.67
N LEU A 18 2.32 4.68 0.84
CA LEU A 18 3.06 5.89 0.47
C LEU A 18 2.74 7.06 1.40
N GLY A 19 1.47 7.19 1.78
CA GLY A 19 0.97 8.21 2.69
C GLY A 19 1.40 7.95 4.13
N VAL A 20 1.63 9.03 4.90
CA VAL A 20 1.89 8.95 6.34
C VAL A 20 0.94 9.90 7.05
N GLU A 21 -0.06 9.35 7.72
CA GLU A 21 -1.17 10.10 8.32
C GLU A 21 -0.74 11.16 9.35
N SER A 22 0.44 11.00 9.95
CA SER A 22 0.99 11.99 10.89
C SER A 22 1.58 13.24 10.22
N LEU A 23 1.85 13.20 8.90
CA LEU A 23 2.39 14.32 8.13
C LEU A 23 1.26 15.15 7.51
N LYS A 24 1.54 16.43 7.23
CA LYS A 24 0.57 17.35 6.62
C LYS A 24 1.14 18.07 5.41
N ASP A 25 0.23 18.47 4.51
CA ASP A 25 0.47 19.34 3.38
C ASP A 25 1.72 18.94 2.56
N GLU A 26 2.76 19.78 2.60
CA GLU A 26 3.96 19.61 1.81
C GLU A 26 4.89 18.52 2.34
N GLU A 27 4.92 18.30 3.66
CA GLU A 27 5.69 17.20 4.25
C GLU A 27 5.10 15.84 3.83
N TYR A 28 3.78 15.72 3.87
CA TYR A 28 3.06 14.55 3.38
C TYR A 28 3.36 14.31 1.89
N ARG A 29 3.26 15.35 1.07
CA ARG A 29 3.58 15.26 -0.36
C ARG A 29 5.00 14.79 -0.63
N ILE A 30 5.98 15.38 0.05
CA ILE A 30 7.40 15.05 -0.12
C ILE A 30 7.64 13.58 0.22
N GLU A 31 7.07 13.10 1.32
CA GLU A 31 7.22 11.71 1.76
C GLU A 31 6.57 10.73 0.76
N CYS A 32 5.35 11.00 0.30
CA CYS A 32 4.65 10.17 -0.69
C CYS A 32 5.49 10.01 -1.97
N ILE A 33 5.97 11.14 -2.51
CA ILE A 33 6.80 11.16 -3.73
C ILE A 33 8.13 10.45 -3.49
N HIS A 34 8.74 10.65 -2.32
CA HIS A 34 9.99 10.00 -1.94
C HIS A 34 9.86 8.48 -1.89
N ARG A 35 8.84 7.94 -1.21
CA ARG A 35 8.58 6.50 -1.13
C ARG A 35 8.31 5.90 -2.49
N ALA A 36 7.41 6.52 -3.28
CA ALA A 36 7.06 6.05 -4.61
C ALA A 36 8.29 5.97 -5.52
N HIS A 37 9.11 7.04 -5.51
CA HIS A 37 10.33 7.10 -6.29
C HIS A 37 11.35 6.04 -5.83
N THR A 38 11.50 5.83 -4.52
CA THR A 38 12.45 4.87 -3.96
C THR A 38 12.07 3.43 -4.31
N ILE A 39 10.80 3.06 -4.16
CA ILE A 39 10.28 1.75 -4.58
C ILE A 39 10.51 1.55 -6.07
N LEU A 40 10.14 2.53 -6.90
CA LEU A 40 10.33 2.45 -8.34
C LEU A 40 11.81 2.30 -8.74
N CYS A 41 12.74 3.03 -8.11
CA CYS A 41 14.17 2.88 -8.36
C CYS A 41 14.73 1.50 -7.97
N SER A 42 14.09 0.79 -7.05
CA SER A 42 14.47 -0.59 -6.72
C SER A 42 13.97 -1.62 -7.75
N ILE A 43 12.96 -1.28 -8.54
CA ILE A 43 12.36 -2.16 -9.56
C ILE A 43 13.02 -1.97 -10.92
N PHE A 44 13.40 -0.74 -11.27
CA PHE A 44 13.80 -0.37 -12.64
C PHE A 44 15.21 0.20 -12.72
N ASN A 45 15.97 -0.28 -13.69
CA ASN A 45 17.24 0.31 -14.11
C ASN A 45 17.04 1.24 -15.32
N PRO A 46 17.88 2.28 -15.52
CA PRO A 46 17.74 3.22 -16.63
C PRO A 46 17.67 2.58 -18.04
N GLU A 47 18.34 1.44 -18.22
CA GLU A 47 18.40 0.71 -19.50
C GLU A 47 17.35 -0.40 -19.66
N ASP A 48 16.50 -0.61 -18.65
CA ASP A 48 15.44 -1.63 -18.73
C ASP A 48 14.43 -1.28 -19.81
N ASP A 49 13.95 -2.31 -20.52
CA ASP A 49 12.83 -2.19 -21.45
C ASP A 49 11.51 -2.20 -20.66
N VAL A 50 10.75 -1.13 -20.80
CA VAL A 50 9.52 -0.87 -20.06
C VAL A 50 8.35 -0.73 -21.02
N THR A 51 7.26 -1.42 -20.72
CA THR A 51 5.96 -1.06 -21.31
C THR A 51 5.31 -0.01 -20.40
N PHE A 52 5.28 1.24 -20.86
CA PHE A 52 4.47 2.28 -20.24
C PHE A 52 3.02 2.12 -20.68
N ILE A 53 2.11 1.99 -19.73
CA ILE A 53 0.69 1.74 -19.98
C ILE A 53 -0.12 2.85 -19.33
N HIS A 54 -0.99 3.50 -20.11
CA HIS A 54 -1.92 4.51 -19.63
C HIS A 54 -3.35 4.03 -19.88
N ARG A 55 -4.21 4.15 -18.87
CA ARG A 55 -5.62 3.77 -18.95
C ARG A 55 -6.51 4.93 -18.59
N THR A 56 -7.56 5.11 -19.38
CA THR A 56 -8.62 6.06 -19.10
C THR A 56 -9.96 5.38 -19.11
N PHE A 57 -10.85 5.89 -18.29
CA PHE A 57 -12.21 5.41 -18.11
C PHE A 57 -13.15 6.42 -18.74
N HIS A 58 -14.11 5.93 -19.51
CA HIS A 58 -15.07 6.75 -20.23
C HIS A 58 -16.47 6.18 -20.02
N ASP A 59 -17.45 7.06 -19.85
CA ASP A 59 -18.86 6.67 -19.99
C ASP A 59 -19.13 6.41 -21.48
N VAL A 60 -19.89 5.35 -21.80
CA VAL A 60 -20.30 5.04 -23.17
C VAL A 60 -21.09 6.19 -23.81
N LYS A 61 -21.74 7.04 -23.01
CA LYS A 61 -22.47 8.23 -23.45
C LYS A 61 -21.55 9.41 -23.79
N ASP A 62 -20.31 9.40 -23.31
CA ASP A 62 -19.37 10.48 -23.56
C ASP A 62 -18.85 10.44 -24.99
N LYS A 63 -18.63 11.64 -25.58
CA LYS A 63 -17.96 11.72 -26.88
C LYS A 63 -16.53 11.18 -26.72
N PRO A 64 -16.09 10.20 -27.55
CA PRO A 64 -14.75 9.67 -27.47
C PRO A 64 -13.72 10.80 -27.59
N THR A 65 -12.90 10.98 -26.55
CA THR A 65 -11.79 11.93 -26.62
C THR A 65 -10.51 11.17 -27.00
N ASP A 66 -10.01 11.41 -28.21
CA ASP A 66 -8.77 10.78 -28.69
C ASP A 66 -7.49 11.49 -28.20
N LYS A 67 -7.63 12.64 -27.54
CA LYS A 67 -6.50 13.53 -27.26
C LYS A 67 -5.88 13.26 -25.90
N ILE A 68 -5.13 12.17 -25.78
CA ILE A 68 -4.24 11.98 -24.64
C ILE A 68 -2.85 12.53 -24.94
N ARG A 69 -2.37 13.39 -24.04
CA ARG A 69 -1.07 14.05 -24.18
C ARG A 69 0.08 13.18 -23.66
N LEU A 70 0.15 11.91 -24.07
CA LEU A 70 1.16 10.95 -23.57
C LEU A 70 2.60 11.42 -23.78
N LYS A 71 2.86 12.18 -24.86
CA LYS A 71 4.19 12.73 -25.18
C LYS A 71 4.83 13.48 -24.01
N ARG A 72 4.04 14.09 -23.12
CA ARG A 72 4.56 14.85 -21.96
C ARG A 72 5.34 14.00 -20.96
N PHE A 73 5.07 12.70 -20.92
CA PHE A 73 5.69 11.74 -19.99
C PHE A 73 7.04 11.22 -20.48
N PHE A 74 7.44 11.52 -21.72
CA PHE A 74 8.67 10.99 -22.31
C PHE A 74 9.65 12.11 -22.64
N ARG A 75 10.95 11.81 -22.54
CA ARG A 75 12.05 12.68 -22.96
C ARG A 75 12.33 12.56 -24.46
N THR A 76 11.99 11.41 -25.05
CA THR A 76 12.22 11.09 -26.45
C THR A 76 10.90 10.97 -27.21
N GLN A 77 10.99 10.93 -28.54
CA GLN A 77 9.82 10.73 -29.39
C GLN A 77 9.28 9.30 -29.24
N ILE A 78 7.96 9.18 -29.01
CA ILE A 78 7.25 7.91 -29.02
C ILE A 78 7.29 7.33 -30.44
N LYS A 79 7.96 6.19 -30.62
CA LYS A 79 8.10 5.53 -31.94
C LYS A 79 6.91 4.64 -32.28
N GLN A 80 6.39 3.90 -31.32
CA GLN A 80 5.27 2.98 -31.51
C GLN A 80 4.27 3.10 -30.36
N LEU A 81 3.11 3.67 -30.66
CA LEU A 81 1.98 3.76 -29.75
C LEU A 81 0.97 2.69 -30.14
N ARG A 82 0.70 1.76 -29.22
CA ARG A 82 -0.38 0.77 -29.37
C ARG A 82 -1.57 1.25 -28.54
N SER A 83 -2.79 1.02 -29.02
CA SER A 83 -4.00 1.26 -28.25
C SER A 83 -5.03 0.17 -28.46
N TYR A 84 -5.81 -0.13 -27.43
CA TYR A 84 -6.99 -0.97 -27.55
C TYR A 84 -8.06 -0.53 -26.53
N THR A 85 -9.30 -0.93 -26.77
CA THR A 85 -10.46 -0.61 -25.94
C THR A 85 -11.04 -1.92 -25.41
N THR A 86 -11.44 -1.93 -24.13
CA THR A 86 -12.17 -3.05 -23.51
C THR A 86 -13.31 -2.50 -22.65
N SER A 87 -14.44 -3.21 -22.61
CA SER A 87 -15.57 -2.93 -21.70
C SER A 87 -15.48 -3.74 -20.40
N HIS A 88 -14.49 -4.62 -20.27
CA HIS A 88 -14.38 -5.52 -19.14
C HIS A 88 -13.56 -4.86 -18.03
N TRP A 89 -14.23 -4.62 -16.90
CA TRP A 89 -13.59 -4.37 -15.61
C TRP A 89 -13.24 -5.69 -14.94
N TYR A 90 -12.32 -5.64 -13.98
CA TYR A 90 -11.76 -6.81 -13.30
C TYR A 90 -12.76 -7.59 -12.45
N GLU A 91 -13.87 -6.97 -12.05
CA GLU A 91 -14.80 -7.54 -11.07
C GLU A 91 -16.16 -7.83 -11.69
N GLU A 92 -16.78 -6.85 -12.38
CA GLU A 92 -18.03 -7.06 -13.12
C GLU A 92 -18.06 -6.21 -14.41
N PRO A 93 -18.58 -6.73 -15.54
CA PRO A 93 -18.80 -5.91 -16.73
C PRO A 93 -19.72 -4.72 -16.40
N ASP A 94 -19.25 -3.50 -16.65
CA ASP A 94 -20.08 -2.30 -16.59
C ASP A 94 -20.41 -1.88 -18.00
N ASP A 95 -21.64 -2.18 -18.44
CA ASP A 95 -22.13 -1.85 -19.77
C ASP A 95 -22.19 -0.32 -20.02
N GLN A 96 -22.02 0.50 -18.98
CA GLN A 96 -22.01 1.97 -19.07
C GLN A 96 -20.61 2.55 -19.17
N MET A 97 -19.55 1.76 -18.95
CA MET A 97 -18.17 2.24 -18.96
C MET A 97 -17.27 1.42 -19.89
N TYR A 98 -16.33 2.09 -20.55
CA TYR A 98 -15.25 1.42 -21.25
C TYR A 98 -13.89 1.96 -20.86
N ILE A 99 -12.91 1.06 -20.87
CA ILE A 99 -11.51 1.34 -20.61
C ILE A 99 -10.81 1.46 -21.95
N ARG A 100 -10.14 2.59 -22.16
CA ARG A 100 -9.19 2.74 -23.25
C ARG A 100 -7.78 2.68 -22.70
N GLN A 101 -6.97 1.82 -23.32
CA GLN A 101 -5.58 1.62 -22.94
C GLN A 101 -4.66 2.05 -24.07
N TRP A 102 -3.60 2.78 -23.71
CA TRP A 102 -2.46 3.06 -24.57
C TRP A 102 -1.21 2.43 -23.98
N ALA A 103 -0.38 1.83 -24.83
CA ALA A 103 0.85 1.19 -24.43
C ALA A 103 2.01 1.63 -25.34
N VAL A 104 3.13 1.99 -24.74
CA VAL A 104 4.36 2.41 -25.41
C VAL A 104 5.52 1.61 -24.85
N ASP A 105 6.31 1.01 -25.74
CA ASP A 105 7.57 0.36 -25.37
C ASP A 105 8.72 1.38 -25.44
N VAL A 106 9.41 1.60 -24.33
CA VAL A 106 10.50 2.57 -24.17
C VAL A 106 11.57 2.05 -23.23
N LYS A 107 12.72 2.73 -23.21
CA LYS A 107 13.69 2.58 -22.12
C LYS A 107 13.26 3.37 -20.91
N MET A 108 13.56 2.85 -19.71
CA MET A 108 13.21 3.53 -18.46
C MET A 108 13.73 4.96 -18.38
N LYS A 109 14.99 5.21 -18.80
CA LYS A 109 15.60 6.54 -18.83
C LYS A 109 14.86 7.56 -19.69
N ASP A 110 14.09 7.10 -20.68
CA ASP A 110 13.32 7.95 -21.57
C ASP A 110 12.01 8.40 -20.94
N ILE A 111 11.60 7.84 -19.80
CA ILE A 111 10.41 8.23 -19.06
C ILE A 111 10.76 9.35 -18.06
N ARG A 112 9.94 10.40 -18.00
CA ARG A 112 10.05 11.48 -17.02
C ARG A 112 9.42 11.05 -15.69
N ILE A 113 10.03 10.10 -15.00
CA ILE A 113 9.45 9.43 -13.83
C ILE A 113 9.03 10.40 -12.71
N ALA A 114 9.88 11.37 -12.35
CA ALA A 114 9.52 12.37 -11.36
C ALA A 114 8.22 13.12 -11.75
N TYR A 115 8.07 13.45 -13.04
CA TYR A 115 6.87 14.08 -13.57
C TYR A 115 5.66 13.13 -13.59
N VAL A 116 5.86 11.82 -13.80
CA VAL A 116 4.80 10.82 -13.73
C VAL A 116 4.27 10.70 -12.30
N ILE A 117 5.15 10.53 -11.32
CA ILE A 117 4.79 10.42 -9.90
C ILE A 117 4.05 11.69 -9.44
N GLU A 118 4.56 12.87 -9.80
CA GLU A 118 3.92 14.15 -9.48
C GLU A 118 2.53 14.27 -10.12
N CYS A 119 2.37 13.84 -11.38
CA CYS A 119 1.08 13.80 -12.06
C CYS A 119 0.06 12.89 -11.35
N ILE A 120 0.48 11.72 -10.88
CA ILE A 120 -0.39 10.77 -10.18
C ILE A 120 -0.83 11.38 -8.86
N TYR A 121 0.13 11.78 -8.01
CA TYR A 121 -0.14 12.41 -6.71
C TYR A 121 -1.13 13.58 -6.85
N ASN A 122 -0.89 14.50 -7.77
CA ASN A 122 -1.73 15.70 -7.93
C ASN A 122 -3.18 15.42 -8.34
N SER A 123 -3.50 14.22 -8.83
CA SER A 123 -4.84 13.87 -9.31
C SER A 123 -5.88 13.91 -8.19
N ASP A 124 -5.50 13.62 -6.95
CA ASP A 124 -6.41 13.65 -5.80
C ASP A 124 -6.52 15.01 -5.12
N PHE A 125 -5.59 15.93 -5.43
CA PHE A 125 -5.51 17.25 -4.78
C PHE A 125 -5.98 18.41 -5.66
N ALA A 126 -6.68 18.12 -6.78
CA ALA A 126 -7.08 19.12 -7.77
C ALA A 126 -5.91 20.03 -8.25
N ARG A 127 -4.68 19.49 -8.22
CA ARG A 127 -3.46 20.19 -8.66
C ARG A 127 -3.14 19.83 -10.10
N LYS A 128 -2.38 20.69 -10.79
CA LYS A 128 -1.79 20.37 -12.10
C LYS A 128 -0.27 20.31 -11.96
N PRO A 129 0.41 19.43 -12.73
CA PRO A 129 -0.14 18.54 -13.74
C PRO A 129 -0.83 17.30 -13.13
N THR A 130 -1.78 16.70 -13.85
CA THR A 130 -2.48 15.44 -13.49
C THR A 130 -2.07 14.31 -14.45
N SER A 131 -2.25 13.06 -14.04
CA SER A 131 -2.00 11.88 -14.89
C SER A 131 -3.04 11.73 -16.00
N ASP A 132 -4.25 12.25 -15.76
CA ASP A 132 -5.43 12.14 -16.64
C ASP A 132 -5.75 10.66 -16.97
N GLY A 133 -5.57 9.77 -15.99
CA GLY A 133 -5.78 8.33 -16.10
C GLY A 133 -4.85 7.54 -15.18
N GLN A 134 -5.03 6.22 -15.15
CA GLN A 134 -4.13 5.32 -14.42
C GLN A 134 -2.87 5.03 -15.25
N ILE A 135 -1.73 4.95 -14.58
CA ILE A 135 -0.44 4.63 -15.20
C ILE A 135 0.10 3.34 -14.59
N TYR A 136 0.53 2.42 -15.45
CA TYR A 136 1.23 1.20 -15.08
C TYR A 136 2.58 1.17 -15.81
N LEU A 137 3.60 0.71 -15.09
CA LEU A 137 4.94 0.51 -15.65
C LEU A 137 5.26 -0.98 -15.56
N TYR A 138 5.41 -1.64 -16.70
CA TYR A 138 5.78 -3.05 -16.74
C TYR A 138 7.25 -3.21 -17.13
N ASN A 139 8.07 -3.72 -16.23
CA ASN A 139 9.45 -4.07 -16.49
C ASN A 139 9.52 -5.44 -17.17
N LYS A 140 9.94 -5.47 -18.43
CA LYS A 140 9.98 -6.71 -19.23
C LYS A 140 11.10 -7.66 -18.82
N ARG A 141 12.13 -7.16 -18.12
CA ARG A 141 13.30 -7.96 -17.73
C ARG A 141 12.99 -8.87 -16.55
N ASN A 142 12.36 -8.33 -15.52
CA ASN A 142 12.04 -9.05 -14.28
C ASN A 142 10.56 -9.42 -14.18
N GLY A 143 9.71 -9.03 -15.14
CA GLY A 143 8.30 -9.36 -15.14
C GLY A 143 7.53 -8.70 -14.00
N ILE A 144 7.92 -7.49 -13.59
CA ILE A 144 7.26 -6.73 -12.51
C ILE A 144 6.38 -5.64 -13.10
N LEU A 145 5.14 -5.54 -12.62
CA LEU A 145 4.20 -4.46 -12.88
C LEU A 145 4.15 -3.53 -11.66
N PHE A 146 4.42 -2.24 -11.88
CA PHE A 146 4.29 -1.19 -10.87
C PHE A 146 3.08 -0.32 -11.19
N HIS A 147 2.26 -0.03 -10.17
CA HIS A 147 1.11 0.87 -10.26
C HIS A 147 0.99 1.74 -9.00
N MET A 148 1.28 3.04 -9.11
CA MET A 148 0.85 4.03 -8.12
C MET A 148 -0.54 4.50 -8.50
N TYR A 149 -1.52 4.28 -7.61
CA TYR A 149 -2.92 4.62 -7.88
C TYR A 149 -3.28 6.02 -7.39
N ASP A 150 -2.80 6.40 -6.20
CA ASP A 150 -3.00 7.71 -5.58
C ASP A 150 -1.84 8.06 -4.63
N ASP A 151 -2.04 9.05 -3.77
CA ASP A 151 -1.11 9.46 -2.72
C ASP A 151 -0.99 8.47 -1.56
N ARG A 152 -1.99 7.60 -1.36
CA ARG A 152 -2.04 6.65 -0.25
C ARG A 152 -1.14 5.45 -0.50
N GLY A 153 -1.05 4.96 -1.74
CA GLY A 153 -0.29 3.73 -2.00
C GLY A 153 0.05 3.39 -3.44
N CYS A 154 0.84 2.32 -3.56
CA CYS A 154 1.16 1.69 -4.84
C CYS A 154 1.23 0.16 -4.72
N ASP A 155 0.90 -0.52 -5.82
CA ASP A 155 1.01 -1.96 -5.95
C ASP A 155 2.21 -2.36 -6.81
N VAL A 156 2.92 -3.40 -6.36
CA VAL A 156 3.98 -4.06 -7.11
C VAL A 156 3.61 -5.52 -7.29
N CYS A 157 3.39 -5.92 -8.54
CA CYS A 157 2.85 -7.24 -8.88
C CYS A 157 3.80 -8.02 -9.80
N SER A 158 3.83 -9.34 -9.63
CA SER A 158 4.48 -10.25 -10.57
C SER A 158 3.78 -11.61 -10.60
N LEU A 159 3.94 -12.33 -11.71
CA LEU A 159 3.57 -13.75 -11.82
C LEU A 159 4.59 -14.67 -11.11
N ASP A 160 5.79 -14.17 -10.84
CA ASP A 160 6.82 -14.91 -10.09
C ASP A 160 7.01 -14.25 -8.71
N GLN A 161 6.60 -14.96 -7.66
CA GLN A 161 6.77 -14.48 -6.30
C GLN A 161 8.24 -14.22 -5.94
N ASN A 162 9.18 -14.99 -6.50
CA ASN A 162 10.59 -14.89 -6.14
C ASN A 162 11.21 -13.54 -6.55
N VAL A 163 10.69 -12.91 -7.62
CA VAL A 163 11.18 -11.59 -8.02
C VAL A 163 10.73 -10.47 -7.08
N LEU A 164 9.68 -10.71 -6.28
CA LEU A 164 9.19 -9.76 -5.28
C LEU A 164 9.87 -9.90 -3.91
N LEU A 165 10.45 -11.07 -3.59
CA LEU A 165 11.07 -11.34 -2.30
C LEU A 165 12.16 -10.30 -1.91
N PRO A 166 13.07 -9.87 -2.81
CA PRO A 166 14.02 -8.82 -2.48
C PRO A 166 13.35 -7.48 -2.14
N LEU A 167 12.24 -7.15 -2.81
CA LEU A 167 11.49 -5.91 -2.58
C LEU A 167 10.76 -5.95 -1.24
N TYR A 168 10.18 -7.11 -0.91
CA TYR A 168 9.59 -7.38 0.39
C TYR A 168 10.55 -7.12 1.55
N HIS A 169 11.79 -7.61 1.46
CA HIS A 169 12.80 -7.33 2.49
C HIS A 169 13.22 -5.86 2.52
N LEU A 170 13.49 -5.28 1.34
CA LEU A 170 14.06 -3.95 1.23
C LEU A 170 13.09 -2.86 1.72
N HIS A 171 11.81 -2.99 1.38
CA HIS A 171 10.77 -2.00 1.66
C HIS A 171 9.77 -2.49 2.69
N ARG A 172 10.16 -3.45 3.55
CA ARG A 172 9.26 -4.12 4.50
C ARG A 172 8.47 -3.15 5.37
N LYS A 173 9.13 -2.06 5.78
CA LYS A 173 8.55 -0.99 6.60
C LYS A 173 7.42 -0.21 5.92
N TRP A 174 7.39 -0.21 4.59
CA TRP A 174 6.38 0.50 3.80
C TRP A 174 5.29 -0.42 3.28
N ILE A 175 5.31 -1.72 3.60
CA ILE A 175 4.18 -2.60 3.27
C ILE A 175 2.95 -2.08 4.00
N LEU A 176 1.81 -1.99 3.31
CA LEU A 176 0.57 -1.58 3.93
C LEU A 176 0.22 -2.55 5.07
N ASP A 177 0.16 -2.03 6.30
CA ASP A 177 -0.03 -2.86 7.49
C ASP A 177 -1.34 -3.67 7.46
N TYR A 178 -2.36 -3.18 6.74
CA TYR A 178 -3.60 -3.91 6.49
C TYR A 178 -3.36 -5.27 5.81
N ASP A 179 -2.51 -5.28 4.77
CA ASP A 179 -2.20 -6.47 3.97
C ASP A 179 -1.01 -7.26 4.55
N ARG A 180 -0.35 -6.75 5.61
CA ARG A 180 0.90 -7.30 6.15
C ARG A 180 0.78 -8.76 6.58
N TYR A 181 -0.30 -9.13 7.25
CA TYR A 181 -0.49 -10.49 7.72
C TYR A 181 -0.49 -11.48 6.55
N ASP A 182 -1.22 -11.18 5.48
CA ASP A 182 -1.32 -12.03 4.29
C ASP A 182 -0.03 -12.02 3.46
N ILE A 183 0.62 -10.87 3.32
CA ILE A 183 1.91 -10.75 2.62
C ILE A 183 3.01 -11.53 3.36
N ASP A 184 3.01 -11.52 4.69
CA ASP A 184 3.94 -12.34 5.48
C ASP A 184 3.74 -13.84 5.20
N GLN A 185 2.48 -14.32 5.16
CA GLN A 185 2.18 -15.71 4.77
C GLN A 185 2.66 -16.03 3.35
N LEU A 186 2.43 -15.10 2.40
CA LEU A 186 2.85 -15.27 1.02
C LEU A 186 4.35 -15.60 0.94
N PHE A 187 5.20 -14.82 1.62
CA PHE A 187 6.66 -15.02 1.60
C PHE A 187 7.18 -16.06 2.60
N ASN A 188 6.31 -16.72 3.36
CA ASN A 188 6.68 -17.65 4.43
C ASN A 188 7.63 -17.04 5.49
N GLU A 189 7.46 -15.74 5.78
CA GLU A 189 8.26 -15.01 6.76
C GLU A 189 7.38 -14.23 7.74
N GLY A 190 7.99 -13.55 8.73
CA GLY A 190 7.26 -12.73 9.69
C GLY A 190 6.22 -13.53 10.47
N LEU A 191 4.95 -13.17 10.32
CA LEU A 191 3.82 -13.82 11.01
C LEU A 191 3.39 -15.18 10.42
N THR A 192 4.17 -15.75 9.49
CA THR A 192 3.87 -17.06 8.89
C THR A 192 3.60 -18.15 9.93
N GLY A 193 2.50 -18.88 9.74
CA GLY A 193 2.10 -19.99 10.61
C GLY A 193 1.46 -19.58 11.94
N ILE A 194 1.37 -18.28 12.23
CA ILE A 194 0.58 -17.76 13.34
C ILE A 194 -0.83 -17.52 12.83
N THR A 195 -1.84 -18.14 13.46
CA THR A 195 -3.23 -18.07 12.99
C THR A 195 -4.16 -17.54 14.09
N GLU A 196 -5.16 -16.77 13.70
CA GLU A 196 -6.30 -16.41 14.53
C GLU A 196 -7.40 -17.48 14.44
N THR A 197 -7.87 -18.00 15.57
CA THR A 197 -9.05 -18.89 15.57
C THR A 197 -10.33 -18.08 15.42
N LYS A 198 -11.44 -18.75 15.06
CA LYS A 198 -12.74 -18.09 14.94
C LYS A 198 -13.18 -17.46 16.27
N GLU A 199 -12.96 -18.16 17.38
CA GLU A 199 -13.32 -17.68 18.72
C GLU A 199 -12.49 -16.46 19.12
N GLU A 200 -11.20 -16.45 18.79
CA GLU A 200 -10.32 -15.30 19.02
C GLU A 200 -10.76 -14.08 18.21
N ARG A 201 -11.12 -14.28 16.94
CA ARG A 201 -11.64 -13.22 16.06
C ARG A 201 -12.93 -12.62 16.61
N GLU A 202 -13.90 -13.46 16.93
CA GLU A 202 -15.21 -13.02 17.44
C GLU A 202 -15.05 -12.27 18.76
N LEU A 203 -14.18 -12.74 19.66
CA LEU A 203 -13.87 -12.05 20.90
C LEU A 203 -13.21 -10.69 20.66
N ARG A 204 -12.21 -10.63 19.78
CA ARG A 204 -11.49 -9.40 19.45
C ARG A 204 -12.42 -8.35 18.85
N GLN A 205 -13.23 -8.74 17.87
CA GLN A 205 -14.23 -7.85 17.23
C GLN A 205 -15.23 -7.33 18.26
N LYS A 206 -15.79 -8.22 19.09
CA LYS A 206 -16.70 -7.83 20.18
C LYS A 206 -16.07 -6.83 21.16
N LEU A 207 -14.80 -7.03 21.54
CA LEU A 207 -14.09 -6.12 22.45
C LEU A 207 -13.83 -4.75 21.80
N ASN A 208 -13.49 -4.73 20.51
CA ASN A 208 -13.33 -3.49 19.74
C ASN A 208 -14.64 -2.73 19.66
N ASP A 209 -15.73 -3.39 19.24
CA ASP A 209 -17.05 -2.78 19.08
C ASP A 209 -17.56 -2.20 20.40
N GLN A 210 -17.38 -2.94 21.51
CA GLN A 210 -17.73 -2.46 22.84
C GLN A 210 -16.95 -1.21 23.20
N LYS A 211 -15.63 -1.22 23.00
CA LYS A 211 -14.76 -0.08 23.34
C LYS A 211 -15.05 1.16 22.49
N VAL A 212 -15.32 0.97 21.20
CA VAL A 212 -15.72 2.06 20.30
C VAL A 212 -17.09 2.61 20.71
N THR A 213 -18.05 1.76 21.07
CA THR A 213 -19.36 2.20 21.56
C THR A 213 -19.24 3.00 22.87
N ASP A 214 -18.45 2.50 23.82
CA ASP A 214 -18.23 3.13 25.12
C ASP A 214 -17.53 4.49 24.99
N SER A 215 -16.71 4.66 23.95
CA SER A 215 -16.04 5.93 23.66
C SER A 215 -17.00 7.05 23.24
N LYS A 216 -18.21 6.72 22.80
CA LYS A 216 -19.19 7.65 22.18
C LYS A 216 -18.59 8.48 21.03
N MET A 217 -17.59 7.93 20.35
CA MET A 217 -16.95 8.57 19.21
C MET A 217 -17.91 8.58 18.02
N ASP A 218 -18.03 9.71 17.34
CA ASP A 218 -18.71 9.78 16.06
C ASP A 218 -17.75 9.30 14.97
N LEU A 219 -18.05 8.14 14.38
CA LEU A 219 -17.25 7.54 13.31
C LEU A 219 -17.58 8.13 11.93
N ASN A 220 -18.60 8.99 11.82
CA ASN A 220 -18.97 9.66 10.57
C ASN A 220 -18.15 10.93 10.30
N ILE A 221 -17.33 11.34 11.27
CA ILE A 221 -16.38 12.42 11.13
C ILE A 221 -14.96 11.85 11.18
N ASP A 222 -13.98 12.68 10.84
CA ASP A 222 -12.57 12.35 11.01
C ASP A 222 -12.28 11.97 12.46
N ASN A 223 -11.97 10.69 12.64
CA ASN A 223 -11.70 10.03 13.90
C ASN A 223 -10.21 9.64 14.04
N THR A 224 -9.34 10.27 13.24
CA THR A 224 -7.90 10.06 13.27
C THR A 224 -7.35 10.31 14.67
N SER A 225 -6.72 9.28 15.21
CA SER A 225 -6.24 9.24 16.59
C SER A 225 -4.84 8.64 16.63
N ASN A 226 -4.09 8.99 17.67
CA ASN A 226 -2.90 8.21 18.02
C ASN A 226 -3.39 6.94 18.74
N VAL A 227 -3.30 5.79 18.07
CA VAL A 227 -3.69 4.49 18.59
C VAL A 227 -2.46 3.83 19.19
N SER A 228 -2.53 3.43 20.46
CA SER A 228 -1.47 2.71 21.17
C SER A 228 -1.92 1.29 21.48
N HIS A 229 -1.09 0.30 21.14
CA HIS A 229 -1.25 -1.11 21.44
C HIS A 229 -0.26 -1.52 22.53
N HIS A 230 -0.73 -2.29 23.51
CA HIS A 230 0.03 -2.63 24.70
C HIS A 230 0.39 -4.11 24.71
N PHE A 231 1.62 -4.41 25.11
CA PHE A 231 2.15 -5.76 25.11
C PHE A 231 2.90 -6.08 26.40
N GLU A 232 2.84 -7.36 26.79
CA GLU A 232 3.69 -7.95 27.83
C GLU A 232 4.48 -9.13 27.25
N ILE A 233 5.72 -8.86 26.87
CA ILE A 233 6.60 -9.80 26.17
C ILE A 233 7.61 -10.39 27.16
N PRO A 234 7.84 -11.72 27.18
CA PRO A 234 8.98 -12.28 27.90
C PRO A 234 10.29 -11.58 27.48
N THR A 235 11.13 -11.20 28.45
CA THR A 235 12.38 -10.46 28.15
C THR A 235 13.27 -11.19 27.13
N ALA A 236 13.24 -12.52 27.11
CA ALA A 236 13.96 -13.33 26.12
C ALA A 236 13.51 -13.10 24.66
N HIS A 237 12.31 -12.59 24.44
CA HIS A 237 11.73 -12.29 23.12
C HIS A 237 11.70 -10.79 22.80
N ALA A 238 12.00 -9.92 23.78
CA ALA A 238 11.82 -8.48 23.70
C ALA A 238 12.54 -7.84 22.50
N THR A 239 13.82 -8.18 22.29
CA THR A 239 14.61 -7.65 21.15
C THR A 239 14.01 -8.06 19.81
N LYS A 240 13.69 -9.34 19.62
CA LYS A 240 13.11 -9.85 18.36
C LYS A 240 11.73 -9.25 18.07
N PHE A 241 10.91 -9.09 19.11
CA PHE A 241 9.62 -8.41 19.00
C PHE A 241 9.79 -6.97 18.53
N ALA A 242 10.67 -6.20 19.17
CA ALA A 242 10.92 -4.81 18.81
C ALA A 242 11.48 -4.68 17.38
N GLU A 243 12.43 -5.53 17.01
CA GLU A 243 13.01 -5.58 15.67
C GLU A 243 11.92 -5.85 14.61
N GLU A 244 11.10 -6.89 14.78
CA GLU A 244 10.12 -7.25 13.76
C GLU A 244 8.98 -6.22 13.65
N VAL A 245 8.49 -5.69 14.77
CA VAL A 245 7.48 -4.63 14.77
C VAL A 245 8.03 -3.33 14.18
N SER A 246 9.33 -3.03 14.34
CA SER A 246 9.95 -1.84 13.73
C SER A 246 10.00 -1.87 12.19
N LEU A 247 9.75 -3.05 11.60
CA LEU A 247 9.60 -3.26 10.16
C LEU A 247 8.13 -3.07 9.70
N THR A 248 7.27 -2.49 10.53
CA THR A 248 5.89 -2.11 10.20
C THR A 248 5.76 -0.57 10.14
N GLY A 249 4.58 -0.07 9.79
CA GLY A 249 4.27 1.36 9.91
C GLY A 249 4.15 1.87 11.36
N PHE A 250 4.19 0.99 12.36
CA PHE A 250 4.03 1.35 13.77
C PHE A 250 5.35 1.78 14.42
N THR A 251 5.24 2.66 15.41
CA THR A 251 6.34 3.04 16.31
C THR A 251 6.32 2.13 17.53
N VAL A 252 7.42 1.44 17.82
CA VAL A 252 7.58 0.58 19.00
C VAL A 252 8.40 1.28 20.09
N ARG A 253 7.93 1.23 21.34
CA ARG A 253 8.59 1.80 22.51
C ARG A 253 8.55 0.83 23.69
N GLN A 254 9.71 0.53 24.26
CA GLN A 254 9.80 -0.18 25.54
C GLN A 254 9.41 0.78 26.68
N ILE A 255 8.50 0.34 27.55
CA ILE A 255 7.97 1.12 28.67
C ILE A 255 8.68 0.77 29.97
N SER A 256 8.79 -0.52 30.28
CA SER A 256 9.47 -1.01 31.47
C SER A 256 9.92 -2.45 31.29
N GLU A 257 10.79 -2.90 32.18
CA GLU A 257 11.20 -4.30 32.28
C GLU A 257 11.23 -4.71 33.75
N GLU A 258 10.39 -5.67 34.11
CA GLU A 258 10.23 -6.15 35.48
C GLU A 258 9.93 -7.65 35.44
N ASN A 259 10.48 -8.42 36.40
CA ASN A 259 10.14 -9.84 36.57
C ASN A 259 10.24 -10.70 35.28
N LYS A 260 11.28 -10.48 34.45
CA LYS A 260 11.48 -11.16 33.15
C LYS A 260 10.36 -10.91 32.13
N ARG A 261 9.60 -9.83 32.30
CA ARG A 261 8.60 -9.34 31.37
C ARG A 261 8.94 -7.90 30.99
N THR A 262 8.92 -7.63 29.70
CA THR A 262 9.15 -6.31 29.12
C THR A 262 7.83 -5.80 28.58
N LYS A 263 7.43 -4.60 29.01
CA LYS A 263 6.21 -3.93 28.55
C LYS A 263 6.53 -3.07 27.35
N PHE A 264 5.73 -3.19 26.30
CA PHE A 264 5.85 -2.37 25.10
C PHE A 264 4.55 -1.62 24.81
N GLU A 265 4.73 -0.42 24.27
CA GLU A 265 3.71 0.32 23.55
C GLU A 265 4.09 0.33 22.06
N VAL A 266 3.13 0.01 21.20
CA VAL A 266 3.25 0.05 19.74
C VAL A 266 2.18 0.98 19.22
N SER A 267 2.52 2.08 18.56
CA SER A 267 1.56 3.11 18.19
C SER A 267 1.61 3.53 16.73
N LYS A 268 0.45 3.94 16.19
CA LYS A 268 0.29 4.51 14.86
C LYS A 268 -0.80 5.57 14.90
N VAL A 269 -0.60 6.64 14.13
CA VAL A 269 -1.64 7.64 13.89
C VAL A 269 -2.53 7.12 12.75
N GLU A 270 -3.80 6.85 13.05
CA GLU A 270 -4.73 6.33 12.05
C GLU A 270 -6.19 6.51 12.51
N MET A 271 -7.12 6.33 11.57
CA MET A 271 -8.55 6.32 11.85
C MET A 271 -8.96 5.12 12.72
N ILE A 272 -9.81 5.37 13.73
CA ILE A 272 -10.33 4.33 14.62
C ILE A 272 -11.23 3.32 13.88
N THR A 273 -11.83 3.70 12.75
CA THR A 273 -12.58 2.77 11.88
C THR A 273 -11.72 1.61 11.36
N LEU A 274 -10.40 1.76 11.38
CA LEU A 274 -9.46 0.73 10.94
C LEU A 274 -8.93 -0.15 12.09
N ILE A 275 -9.49 -0.02 13.30
CA ILE A 275 -8.99 -0.73 14.49
C ILE A 275 -9.03 -2.26 14.36
N ASP A 276 -9.95 -2.81 13.56
CA ASP A 276 -10.08 -4.27 13.44
C ASP A 276 -8.81 -4.90 12.86
N TYR A 277 -8.29 -4.37 11.75
CA TYR A 277 -7.05 -4.88 11.15
C TYR A 277 -5.86 -4.66 12.10
N GLN A 278 -5.77 -3.49 12.74
CA GLN A 278 -4.65 -3.18 13.64
C GLN A 278 -4.62 -4.18 14.80
N THR A 279 -5.76 -4.41 15.45
CA THR A 279 -5.85 -5.35 16.57
C THR A 279 -5.66 -6.80 16.15
N HIS A 280 -6.04 -7.18 14.92
CA HIS A 280 -5.71 -8.47 14.34
C HIS A 280 -4.19 -8.62 14.19
N LEU A 281 -3.53 -7.66 13.54
CA LEU A 281 -2.08 -7.69 13.35
C LEU A 281 -1.33 -7.75 14.70
N MET A 282 -1.74 -6.90 15.65
CA MET A 282 -1.14 -6.83 16.98
C MET A 282 -1.40 -8.07 17.82
N SER A 283 -2.57 -8.70 17.70
CA SER A 283 -2.82 -9.98 18.37
C SER A 283 -1.92 -11.09 17.82
N MET A 284 -1.63 -11.11 16.52
CA MET A 284 -0.72 -12.08 15.91
C MET A 284 0.73 -11.90 16.41
N TYR A 285 1.24 -10.66 16.48
CA TYR A 285 2.52 -10.40 17.14
C TYR A 285 2.52 -10.81 18.62
N GLY A 286 1.40 -10.57 19.31
CA GLY A 286 1.16 -11.04 20.67
C GLY A 286 1.33 -12.55 20.76
N LYS A 287 0.63 -13.34 19.94
CA LYS A 287 0.72 -14.81 19.93
C LYS A 287 2.12 -15.31 19.60
N LYS A 288 2.83 -14.64 18.69
CA LYS A 288 4.18 -15.03 18.28
C LYS A 288 5.22 -14.83 19.39
N TYR A 289 5.14 -13.71 20.13
CA TYR A 289 6.21 -13.30 21.03
C TYR A 289 5.85 -13.30 22.52
N GLY A 290 4.58 -13.13 22.88
CA GLY A 290 4.16 -12.96 24.28
C GLY A 290 2.65 -12.77 24.44
N ALA A 291 2.24 -11.59 24.90
CA ALA A 291 0.83 -11.26 25.08
C ALA A 291 0.54 -9.85 24.56
N TYR A 292 -0.51 -9.74 23.75
CA TYR A 292 -1.16 -8.48 23.43
C TYR A 292 -2.25 -8.21 24.47
N THR A 293 -2.16 -7.09 25.19
CA THR A 293 -3.03 -6.79 26.34
C THR A 293 -4.16 -5.81 26.02
N GLY A 294 -4.19 -5.29 24.80
CA GLY A 294 -5.24 -4.41 24.29
C GLY A 294 -4.69 -3.11 23.75
N TRP A 295 -5.61 -2.21 23.38
CA TRP A 295 -5.26 -0.91 22.79
C TRP A 295 -5.87 0.24 23.59
N SER A 296 -5.37 1.45 23.37
CA SER A 296 -5.94 2.73 23.81
C SER A 296 -5.79 3.74 22.68
N TYR A 297 -6.45 4.88 22.79
CA TYR A 297 -6.30 5.93 21.80
C TYR A 297 -6.29 7.31 22.46
N GLN A 298 -5.66 8.26 21.78
CA GLN A 298 -5.73 9.66 22.10
C GLN A 298 -6.14 10.41 20.83
N GLN A 299 -7.30 11.07 20.88
CA GLN A 299 -7.78 11.84 19.74
C GLN A 299 -6.81 12.99 19.46
N MET A 300 -6.45 13.15 18.18
CA MET A 300 -5.61 14.27 17.78
C MET A 300 -6.44 15.56 17.88
N LYS A 301 -5.97 16.51 18.69
CA LYS A 301 -6.55 17.86 18.67
C LYS A 301 -6.14 18.49 17.33
N ARG A 302 -7.13 18.88 16.52
CA ARG A 302 -6.91 19.68 15.33
C ARG A 302 -6.33 21.04 15.71
#